data_AF-A0A919XWQ9-F1
#
_entry.id   AF-A0A919XWQ9-F1
#
_cell.length_a   1.000
_cell.length_b   1.000
_cell.length_c   1.000
_cell.angle_alpha   90.00
_cell.angle_beta   90.00
_cell.angle_gamma   90.00
#
_symmetry.space_group_name_H-M   'P 1'
#
loop_
_entity.id
_entity.type
_entity.pdbx_description
1 polymer ?
#
loop_
_entity_poly.entity_id
_entity_poly.type
_entity_poly.pdbx_seq_one_letter_code
_entity_poly.pdbx_strand_id
1 'polypeptide(L)'
;MNKGLKLHKLDPLSKLVALFSVALLAMYWDTPAPLLSLLTVLLVLARYGAGIGWQKLFGRMGYMIIFALPLFVITAISVPGEGARLFPGLPISAGAVSYAAAISLRMFCMFLSSVIYIWSTDPQDFVVIMANRLKLPYRLVYGVSMALAFLPLLEKEGRVHAQARKLRFGRAPRGLRERVMLRRESLIAVFSGAIRRVEQTAGAMEAKGFGAYSSRTYLREVRIERSGYVIMLTSVVLASAMMMF
;
A
#
# COMPACT_ATOMS: atom_id res chain seq x y z
N MET A 1 7.01 8.48 -13.37
CA MET A 1 5.68 8.50 -12.72
C MET A 1 4.92 9.66 -13.34
N ASN A 2 3.79 9.41 -14.03
CA ASN A 2 3.12 10.43 -14.83
C ASN A 2 2.36 11.40 -13.90
N LYS A 3 2.99 12.50 -13.50
CA LYS A 3 2.50 13.45 -12.49
C LYS A 3 1.30 14.31 -12.96
N GLY A 4 0.77 14.07 -14.16
CA GLY A 4 -0.27 14.89 -14.78
C GLY A 4 -1.72 14.56 -14.42
N LEU A 5 -2.00 13.45 -13.72
CA LEU A 5 -3.38 13.04 -13.42
C LEU A 5 -3.95 13.72 -12.18
N LYS A 6 -5.25 14.07 -12.23
CA LYS A 6 -5.99 14.81 -11.19
C LYS A 6 -5.89 14.17 -9.80
N LEU A 7 -5.82 12.83 -9.70
CA LEU A 7 -5.65 12.17 -8.41
C LEU A 7 -4.27 12.30 -7.81
N HIS A 8 -3.21 12.53 -8.60
CA HIS A 8 -1.88 12.70 -8.00
C HIS A 8 -1.74 14.04 -7.27
N LYS A 9 -2.56 15.03 -7.65
CA LYS A 9 -2.61 16.35 -7.02
C LYS A 9 -3.41 16.40 -5.71
N LEU A 10 -4.19 15.35 -5.44
CA LEU A 10 -5.01 15.27 -4.22
C LEU A 10 -4.18 14.90 -2.99
N ASP A 11 -4.63 15.42 -1.85
CA ASP A 11 -3.99 15.19 -0.56
C ASP A 11 -3.97 13.72 -0.16
N PRO A 12 -2.82 13.22 0.36
CA PRO A 12 -2.71 11.88 0.93
C PRO A 12 -3.78 11.58 1.99
N LEU A 13 -4.13 12.54 2.84
CA LEU A 13 -5.12 12.35 3.90
C LEU A 13 -6.52 12.08 3.34
N SER A 14 -6.97 12.87 2.36
CA SER A 14 -8.28 12.67 1.72
C SER A 14 -8.38 11.33 1.02
N LYS A 15 -7.30 10.88 0.36
CA LYS A 15 -7.23 9.55 -0.25
C LYS A 15 -7.25 8.43 0.79
N LEU A 16 -6.60 8.64 1.93
CA LEU A 16 -6.60 7.68 3.04
C LEU A 16 -8.02 7.53 3.60
N VAL A 17 -8.75 8.63 3.81
CA VAL A 17 -10.14 8.58 4.27
C VAL A 17 -11.01 7.85 3.24
N ALA A 18 -10.86 8.15 1.94
CA ALA A 18 -11.59 7.44 0.89
C ALA A 18 -11.26 5.94 0.85
N LEU A 19 -10.00 5.56 1.07
CA LEU A 19 -9.58 4.15 1.20
C LEU A 19 -10.31 3.46 2.36
N PHE A 20 -10.35 4.09 3.54
CA PHE A 20 -11.07 3.56 4.70
C PHE A 20 -12.58 3.49 4.46
N SER A 21 -13.18 4.50 3.82
CA SER A 21 -14.61 4.47 3.45
C SER A 21 -14.94 3.28 2.55
N VAL A 22 -14.10 3.01 1.54
CA VAL A 22 -14.26 1.85 0.64
C VAL A 22 -14.08 0.53 1.39
N ALA A 23 -13.12 0.45 2.32
CA ALA A 23 -12.90 -0.75 3.12
C ALA A 23 -14.11 -1.06 4.03
N LEU A 24 -14.68 -0.03 4.66
CA LEU A 24 -15.88 -0.16 5.50
C LEU A 24 -17.10 -0.58 4.68
N LEU A 25 -17.31 0.01 3.50
CA LEU A 25 -18.37 -0.40 2.57
C LEU A 25 -18.25 -1.87 2.14
N ALA A 26 -17.05 -2.26 1.72
CA ALA A 26 -16.79 -3.64 1.29
C ALA A 26 -17.00 -4.64 2.43
N MET A 27 -16.78 -4.22 3.68
CA MET A 27 -17.00 -5.04 4.88
C MET A 27 -18.48 -5.13 5.28
N TYR A 28 -19.27 -4.09 5.02
CA TYR A 28 -20.70 -4.07 5.34
C TYR A 28 -21.54 -4.96 4.42
N TRP A 29 -21.21 -5.01 3.13
CA TRP A 29 -21.98 -5.82 2.17
C TRP A 29 -21.56 -7.28 2.16
N ASP A 30 -22.52 -8.18 2.41
CA ASP A 30 -22.34 -9.64 2.30
C ASP A 30 -22.86 -10.22 0.98
N THR A 31 -23.53 -9.41 0.15
CA THR A 31 -24.03 -9.83 -1.15
C THR A 31 -23.03 -9.51 -2.27
N PRO A 32 -22.85 -10.39 -3.27
CA PRO A 32 -21.84 -10.21 -4.31
C PRO A 32 -22.18 -9.08 -5.30
N ALA A 33 -23.46 -8.75 -5.49
CA ALA A 33 -23.90 -7.72 -6.44
C ALA A 33 -23.37 -6.30 -6.14
N PRO A 34 -23.53 -5.74 -4.92
CA PRO A 34 -22.98 -4.42 -4.61
C PRO A 34 -21.44 -4.42 -4.65
N LEU A 35 -20.79 -5.52 -4.24
CA LEU A 35 -19.33 -5.67 -4.33
C LEU A 35 -18.83 -5.66 -5.79
N LEU A 36 -19.57 -6.23 -6.75
CA LEU A 36 -19.25 -6.11 -8.19
C LEU A 36 -19.34 -4.66 -8.64
N SER A 37 -20.40 -3.94 -8.26
CA SER A 37 -20.54 -2.53 -8.60
C SER A 37 -19.39 -1.70 -8.05
N LEU A 38 -19.01 -1.91 -6.78
CA LEU A 38 -17.88 -1.24 -6.14
C LEU A 38 -16.56 -1.53 -6.87
N LEU A 39 -16.33 -2.80 -7.23
CA LEU A 39 -15.13 -3.20 -7.97
C LEU A 39 -15.04 -2.47 -9.33
N THR A 40 -16.15 -2.38 -10.07
CA THR A 40 -16.16 -1.66 -11.36
C THR A 40 -15.84 -0.18 -11.20
N VAL A 41 -16.40 0.49 -10.17
CA VAL A 41 -16.09 1.89 -9.85
C VAL A 41 -14.59 2.06 -9.52
N LEU A 42 -14.02 1.16 -8.72
CA LEU A 42 -12.60 1.19 -8.40
C LEU A 42 -11.70 0.97 -9.62
N LEU A 43 -12.09 0.10 -10.55
CA LEU A 43 -11.35 -0.10 -11.81
C LEU A 43 -11.36 1.15 -12.69
N VAL A 44 -12.51 1.82 -12.80
CA VAL A 44 -12.65 3.10 -13.51
C VAL A 44 -11.77 4.17 -12.85
N LEU A 45 -11.80 4.28 -11.52
CA LEU A 45 -10.95 5.22 -10.77
C LEU A 45 -9.45 4.91 -10.91
N ALA A 46 -9.06 3.63 -10.90
CA ALA A 46 -7.67 3.22 -11.12
C ALA A 46 -7.17 3.65 -12.51
N ARG A 47 -8.03 3.53 -13.53
CA ARG A 47 -7.66 3.81 -14.93
C ARG A 47 -7.66 5.30 -15.26
N TYR A 48 -8.76 6.00 -14.97
CA TYR A 48 -8.92 7.43 -15.32
C TYR A 48 -8.31 8.34 -14.29
N GLY A 49 -8.30 7.88 -13.04
CA GLY A 49 -7.85 8.67 -11.92
C GLY A 49 -6.36 8.51 -11.63
N ALA A 50 -5.90 7.27 -11.39
CA ALA A 50 -4.49 6.99 -11.11
C ALA A 50 -3.64 6.76 -12.38
N GLY A 51 -4.27 6.66 -13.56
CA GLY A 51 -3.57 6.47 -14.83
C GLY A 51 -2.83 5.14 -14.95
N ILE A 52 -3.30 4.12 -14.23
CA ILE A 52 -2.68 2.79 -14.25
C ILE A 52 -3.08 2.10 -15.56
N GLY A 53 -2.10 1.61 -16.33
CA GLY A 53 -2.36 0.86 -17.56
C GLY A 53 -2.99 -0.51 -17.26
N TRP A 54 -3.94 -0.95 -18.09
CA TRP A 54 -4.68 -2.20 -17.92
C TRP A 54 -3.79 -3.43 -17.71
N GLN A 55 -2.67 -3.52 -18.44
CA GLN A 55 -1.71 -4.63 -18.29
C GLN A 55 -1.11 -4.72 -16.88
N LYS A 56 -0.79 -3.57 -16.26
CA LYS A 56 -0.25 -3.54 -14.89
C LYS A 56 -1.32 -3.84 -13.86
N LEU A 57 -2.56 -3.43 -14.13
CA LEU A 57 -3.71 -3.68 -13.27
C LEU A 57 -4.07 -5.16 -13.24
N PHE A 58 -4.26 -5.77 -14.42
CA PHE A 58 -4.55 -7.20 -14.54
C PHE A 58 -3.39 -8.07 -14.07
N GLY A 59 -2.13 -7.67 -14.30
CA GLY A 59 -0.98 -8.37 -13.72
C GLY A 59 -1.02 -8.41 -12.19
N ARG A 60 -1.34 -7.27 -11.54
CA ARG A 60 -1.49 -7.19 -10.08
C ARG A 60 -2.69 -7.96 -9.55
N MET A 61 -3.84 -7.87 -10.23
CA MET A 61 -5.03 -8.64 -9.86
C MET A 61 -4.80 -10.14 -10.06
N GLY A 62 -4.05 -10.54 -11.09
CA GLY A 62 -3.67 -11.92 -11.36
C GLY A 62 -2.87 -12.55 -10.23
N TYR A 63 -1.92 -11.81 -9.63
CA TYR A 63 -1.24 -12.27 -8.41
C TYR A 63 -2.19 -12.48 -7.24
N MET A 64 -3.26 -11.68 -7.14
CA MET A 64 -4.20 -11.84 -6.05
C MET A 64 -5.15 -13.04 -6.23
N ILE A 65 -5.36 -13.51 -7.47
CA ILE A 65 -6.12 -14.75 -7.72
C ILE A 65 -5.49 -15.94 -6.99
N ILE A 66 -4.16 -15.96 -6.83
CA ILE A 66 -3.44 -17.01 -6.07
C ILE A 66 -3.93 -17.09 -4.62
N PHE A 67 -4.36 -15.97 -4.02
CA PHE A 67 -4.92 -15.95 -2.68
C PHE A 67 -6.45 -16.04 -2.65
N ALA A 68 -7.12 -15.40 -3.60
CA ALA A 68 -8.58 -15.38 -3.66
C ALA A 68 -9.16 -16.75 -4.02
N LEU A 69 -8.50 -17.52 -4.89
CA LEU A 69 -9.01 -18.82 -5.36
C LEU A 69 -9.05 -19.87 -4.24
N PRO A 70 -7.97 -20.10 -3.45
CA PRO A 70 -8.06 -20.99 -2.29
C PRO A 70 -9.09 -20.54 -1.26
N LEU A 71 -9.17 -19.23 -0.98
CA LEU A 71 -10.17 -18.67 -0.06
C LEU A 71 -11.60 -18.94 -0.55
N PHE A 72 -11.88 -18.74 -1.84
CA PHE A 72 -13.16 -19.05 -2.45
C PHE A 72 -13.52 -20.53 -2.27
N VAL A 73 -12.59 -21.43 -2.62
CA VAL A 73 -12.83 -22.90 -2.55
C VAL A 73 -13.08 -23.35 -1.12
N ILE A 74 -12.23 -22.91 -0.17
CA ILE A 74 -12.39 -23.25 1.25
C ILE A 74 -13.73 -22.75 1.77
N THR A 75 -14.11 -21.52 1.43
CA THR A 75 -15.38 -20.92 1.89
C THR A 75 -16.58 -21.62 1.28
N ALA A 76 -16.54 -21.95 -0.01
CA ALA A 76 -17.63 -22.61 -0.72
C ALA A 76 -17.90 -24.03 -0.20
N ILE A 77 -16.89 -24.71 0.37
CA ILE A 77 -17.01 -26.06 0.95
C ILE A 77 -17.34 -26.01 2.45
N SER A 78 -16.79 -25.04 3.18
CA SER A 78 -16.89 -24.99 4.65
C SER A 78 -18.17 -24.35 5.16
N VAL A 79 -18.78 -23.45 4.38
CA VAL A 79 -20.00 -22.75 4.80
C VAL A 79 -21.22 -23.61 4.46
N PRO A 80 -22.00 -24.09 5.46
CA PRO A 80 -23.26 -24.75 5.20
C PRO A 80 -24.24 -23.70 4.65
N GLY A 81 -24.39 -23.63 3.34
CA GLY A 81 -25.27 -22.64 2.70
C GLY A 81 -26.72 -23.08 2.74
N GLU A 82 -27.62 -22.17 3.09
CA GLU A 82 -29.06 -22.33 2.89
C GLU A 82 -29.37 -22.33 1.38
N GLY A 83 -30.10 -23.35 0.89
CA GLY A 83 -30.47 -23.48 -0.51
C GLY A 83 -30.31 -24.88 -1.11
N ALA A 84 -30.73 -25.04 -2.37
CA ALA A 84 -30.62 -26.30 -3.10
C ALA A 84 -29.14 -26.69 -3.27
N ARG A 85 -28.82 -27.94 -2.95
CA ARG A 85 -27.50 -28.53 -3.20
C ARG A 85 -27.29 -28.59 -4.71
N LEU A 86 -26.25 -27.93 -5.21
CA LEU A 86 -25.94 -27.93 -6.65
C LEU A 86 -25.43 -29.29 -7.12
N PHE A 87 -24.78 -30.05 -6.22
CA PHE A 87 -24.26 -31.38 -6.50
C PHE A 87 -24.73 -32.38 -5.44
N PRO A 88 -25.31 -33.53 -5.82
CA PRO A 88 -25.59 -34.61 -4.88
C PRO A 88 -24.25 -35.21 -4.42
N GLY A 89 -23.83 -34.91 -3.19
CA GLY A 89 -22.63 -35.49 -2.56
C GLY A 89 -21.56 -34.48 -2.09
N LEU A 90 -21.61 -33.22 -2.55
CA LEU A 90 -20.79 -32.14 -2.00
C LEU A 90 -21.65 -31.16 -1.18
N PRO A 91 -21.13 -30.61 -0.05
CA PRO A 91 -21.82 -29.60 0.75
C PRO A 91 -21.85 -28.22 0.07
N ILE A 92 -21.93 -28.16 -1.26
CA ILE A 92 -21.91 -26.91 -2.03
C ILE A 92 -23.37 -26.50 -2.32
N SER A 93 -23.81 -25.46 -1.64
CA SER A 93 -25.11 -24.81 -1.84
C SER A 93 -24.96 -23.52 -2.63
N ALA A 94 -26.02 -23.08 -3.33
CA ALA A 94 -26.03 -21.82 -4.05
C ALA A 94 -25.71 -20.62 -3.14
N GLY A 95 -26.18 -20.65 -1.89
CA GLY A 95 -25.84 -19.66 -0.86
C GLY A 95 -24.37 -19.68 -0.43
N ALA A 96 -23.75 -20.87 -0.38
CA ALA A 96 -22.32 -20.99 -0.04
C ALA A 96 -21.44 -20.42 -1.16
N VAL A 97 -21.82 -20.63 -2.42
CA VAL A 97 -21.12 -20.08 -3.60
C VAL A 97 -21.27 -18.55 -3.66
N SER A 98 -22.45 -18.01 -3.41
CA SER A 98 -22.67 -16.56 -3.42
C SER A 98 -21.89 -15.86 -2.30
N TYR A 99 -21.83 -16.46 -1.11
CA TYR A 99 -21.04 -15.96 0.00
C TYR A 99 -19.53 -16.05 -0.25
N ALA A 100 -19.05 -17.18 -0.79
CA ALA A 100 -17.66 -17.33 -1.22
C ALA A 100 -17.27 -16.31 -2.30
N ALA A 101 -18.18 -16.02 -3.23
CA ALA A 101 -18.00 -14.98 -4.23
C ALA A 101 -17.89 -13.60 -3.57
N ALA A 102 -18.78 -13.27 -2.63
CA ALA A 102 -18.75 -12.00 -1.92
C ALA A 102 -17.43 -11.78 -1.16
N ILE A 103 -16.94 -12.76 -0.39
CA ILE A 103 -15.65 -12.68 0.31
C ILE A 103 -14.49 -12.49 -0.66
N SER A 104 -14.47 -13.24 -1.76
CA SER A 104 -13.41 -13.13 -2.77
C SER A 104 -13.41 -11.74 -3.39
N LEU A 105 -14.59 -11.22 -3.74
CA LEU A 105 -14.75 -9.91 -4.35
C LEU A 105 -14.42 -8.76 -3.38
N ARG A 106 -14.75 -8.93 -2.09
CA ARG A 106 -14.34 -8.03 -1.01
C ARG A 106 -12.82 -7.92 -0.94
N MET A 107 -12.11 -9.04 -1.04
CA MET A 107 -10.65 -9.06 -1.12
C MET A 107 -10.14 -8.26 -2.34
N PHE A 108 -10.77 -8.41 -3.52
CA PHE A 108 -10.41 -7.62 -4.71
C PHE A 108 -10.62 -6.12 -4.51
N CYS A 109 -11.73 -5.71 -3.90
CA CYS A 109 -12.01 -4.30 -3.63
C CYS A 109 -11.01 -3.68 -2.66
N MET A 110 -10.71 -4.37 -1.55
CA MET A 110 -9.73 -3.89 -0.55
C MET A 110 -8.32 -3.81 -1.12
N PHE A 111 -7.92 -4.79 -1.92
CA PHE A 111 -6.60 -4.78 -2.55
C PHE A 111 -6.49 -3.69 -3.61
N LEU A 112 -7.49 -3.56 -4.48
CA LEU A 112 -7.48 -2.59 -5.56
C LEU A 112 -7.46 -1.15 -5.02
N SER A 113 -8.29 -0.85 -4.02
CA SER A 113 -8.29 0.45 -3.35
C SER A 113 -6.92 0.76 -2.72
N SER A 114 -6.29 -0.22 -2.06
CA SER A 114 -4.93 -0.09 -1.51
C SER A 114 -3.88 0.19 -2.59
N VAL A 115 -3.95 -0.50 -3.73
CA VAL A 115 -3.05 -0.27 -4.87
C VAL A 115 -3.23 1.14 -5.44
N ILE A 116 -4.47 1.63 -5.56
CA ILE A 116 -4.75 3.01 -6.00
C ILE A 116 -4.13 4.01 -5.03
N TYR A 117 -4.26 3.80 -3.71
CA TYR A 117 -3.68 4.66 -2.70
C TYR A 117 -2.15 4.71 -2.80
N ILE A 118 -1.49 3.55 -2.80
CA ILE A 118 -0.01 3.45 -2.89
C ILE A 118 0.52 4.06 -4.19
N TRP A 119 -0.19 3.86 -5.30
CA TRP A 119 0.25 4.37 -6.60
C TRP A 119 0.07 5.88 -6.77
N SER A 120 -0.96 6.44 -6.12
CA SER A 120 -1.30 7.86 -6.26
C SER A 120 -0.68 8.76 -5.19
N THR A 121 -0.03 8.19 -4.18
CA THR A 121 0.46 8.90 -2.98
C THR A 121 1.97 8.84 -2.88
N ASP A 122 2.61 10.00 -2.70
CA ASP A 122 4.04 10.07 -2.38
C ASP A 122 4.23 9.81 -0.86
N PRO A 123 5.10 8.87 -0.46
CA PRO A 123 5.33 8.56 0.94
C PRO A 123 5.89 9.75 1.74
N GLN A 124 6.64 10.66 1.12
CA GLN A 124 7.12 11.88 1.78
C GLN A 124 5.98 12.86 2.09
N ASP A 125 4.99 12.95 1.20
CA ASP A 125 3.82 13.84 1.40
C ASP A 125 2.93 13.34 2.55
N PHE A 126 2.84 12.02 2.72
CA PHE A 126 2.17 11.41 3.86
C PHE A 126 2.85 11.78 5.19
N VAL A 127 4.18 11.76 5.24
CA VAL A 127 4.95 12.13 6.45
C VAL A 127 4.76 13.61 6.80
N VAL A 128 4.75 14.51 5.82
CA VAL A 128 4.50 15.95 6.03
C VAL A 128 3.10 16.19 6.63
N ILE A 129 2.08 15.48 6.12
CA ILE A 129 0.73 15.54 6.69
C ILE A 129 0.70 15.04 8.14
N MET A 130 1.48 14.00 8.45
CA MET A 130 1.57 13.46 9.81
C MET A 130 2.09 14.52 10.81
N ALA A 131 3.05 15.35 10.39
CA ALA A 131 3.50 16.50 11.17
C ALA A 131 2.40 17.56 11.32
N ASN A 132 1.85 18.02 10.20
CA ASN A 132 1.01 19.21 10.18
C ASN A 132 -0.39 19.00 10.76
N ARG A 133 -0.96 17.79 10.59
CA ARG A 133 -2.36 17.51 10.95
C ARG A 133 -2.49 16.61 12.17
N LEU A 134 -1.70 15.53 12.25
CA LEU A 134 -1.72 14.65 13.41
C LEU A 134 -0.90 15.22 14.59
N LYS A 135 -0.24 16.38 14.39
CA LYS A 135 0.54 17.10 15.42
C LYS A 135 1.53 16.19 16.14
N LEU A 136 2.11 15.22 15.42
CA LEU A 136 3.13 14.35 15.99
C LEU A 136 4.40 15.16 16.31
N PRO A 137 5.15 14.77 17.36
CA PRO A 137 6.43 15.38 17.68
C PRO A 137 7.36 15.42 16.45
N TYR A 138 7.90 16.60 16.14
CA TYR A 138 8.68 16.81 14.91
C TYR A 138 9.89 15.86 14.81
N ARG A 139 10.45 15.43 15.95
CA ARG A 139 11.55 14.46 16.02
C ARG A 139 11.15 13.10 15.42
N LEU A 140 9.93 12.62 15.70
CA LEU A 140 9.42 11.36 15.15
C LEU A 140 9.18 11.48 13.64
N VAL A 141 8.52 12.56 13.22
CA VAL A 141 8.23 12.82 11.80
C VAL A 141 9.52 12.90 10.99
N TYR A 142 10.51 13.65 11.49
CA TYR A 142 11.80 13.78 10.83
C TYR A 142 12.55 12.45 10.77
N GLY A 143 12.50 11.64 11.82
CA GLY A 143 13.06 10.28 11.81
C GLY A 143 12.46 9.40 10.71
N VAL A 144 11.14 9.41 10.54
CA VAL A 144 10.46 8.67 9.46
C VAL A 144 10.81 9.24 8.09
N SER A 145 10.83 10.57 7.91
CA SER A 145 11.22 11.20 6.64
C SER A 145 12.65 10.85 6.24
N MET A 146 13.59 10.87 7.20
CA MET A 146 14.99 10.47 6.99
C MET A 146 15.10 9.00 6.63
N ALA A 147 14.37 8.11 7.31
CA ALA A 147 14.36 6.68 6.99
C ALA A 147 13.88 6.44 5.54
N LEU A 148 12.80 7.11 5.12
CA LEU A 148 12.32 7.05 3.73
C LEU A 148 13.33 7.62 2.72
N ALA A 149 14.05 8.68 3.09
CA ALA A 149 15.10 9.26 2.25
C ALA A 149 16.35 8.36 2.15
N PHE A 150 16.66 7.59 3.21
CA PHE A 150 17.79 6.67 3.24
C PHE A 150 17.53 5.36 2.51
N LEU A 151 16.28 4.91 2.43
CA LEU A 151 15.91 3.66 1.75
C LEU A 151 16.48 3.54 0.32
N PRO A 152 16.30 4.52 -0.61
CA PRO A 152 16.87 4.43 -1.95
C PRO A 152 18.40 4.47 -1.97
N LEU A 153 19.01 5.14 -0.98
CA LEU A 153 20.46 5.22 -0.86
C LEU A 153 21.06 3.88 -0.44
N LEU A 154 20.44 3.21 0.53
CA LEU A 154 20.81 1.85 0.95
C LEU A 154 20.60 0.83 -0.16
N GLU A 155 19.55 0.98 -0.96
CA GLU A 155 19.33 0.13 -2.15
C GLU A 155 20.47 0.32 -3.17
N LYS A 156 20.86 1.56 -3.45
CA LYS A 156 21.98 1.86 -4.35
C LYS A 156 23.30 1.29 -3.82
N GLU A 157 23.57 1.45 -2.54
CA GLU A 157 24.77 0.92 -1.87
C GLU A 157 24.80 -0.62 -1.93
N GLY A 158 23.67 -1.26 -1.64
CA GLY A 158 23.50 -2.72 -1.79
C GLY A 158 23.74 -3.20 -3.22
N ARG A 159 23.28 -2.46 -4.23
CA ARG A 159 23.55 -2.76 -5.65
C ARG A 159 25.04 -2.61 -5.99
N VAL A 160 25.72 -1.58 -5.49
CA VAL A 160 27.16 -1.38 -5.68
C VAL A 160 27.95 -2.54 -5.05
N HIS A 161 27.65 -2.93 -3.81
CA HIS A 161 28.29 -4.08 -3.18
C HIS A 161 27.99 -5.40 -3.90
N ALA A 162 26.78 -5.57 -4.43
CA ALA A 162 26.43 -6.73 -5.26
C ALA A 162 27.24 -6.75 -6.57
N GLN A 163 27.40 -5.62 -7.25
CA GLN A 163 28.19 -5.50 -8.48
C GLN A 163 29.69 -5.72 -8.24
N ALA A 164 30.27 -5.08 -7.24
CA ALA A 164 31.68 -5.24 -6.88
C ALA A 164 32.04 -6.70 -6.60
N ARG A 165 31.13 -7.46 -5.98
CA ARG A 165 31.34 -8.90 -5.75
C ARG A 165 31.19 -9.75 -7.00
N LYS A 166 30.27 -9.41 -7.91
CA LYS A 166 30.19 -10.10 -9.20
C LYS A 166 31.52 -9.98 -9.96
N LEU A 167 32.18 -8.82 -9.88
CA LEU A 167 33.52 -8.62 -10.43
C LEU A 167 34.57 -9.46 -9.69
N ARG A 168 34.55 -9.47 -8.35
CA ARG A 168 35.52 -10.23 -7.54
C ARG A 168 35.47 -11.74 -7.78
N PHE A 169 34.27 -12.30 -7.88
CA PHE A 169 34.11 -13.76 -7.98
C PHE A 169 34.01 -14.26 -9.42
N GLY A 170 33.66 -13.40 -10.39
CA GLY A 170 33.55 -13.76 -11.82
C GLY A 170 32.51 -14.85 -12.14
N ARG A 171 31.77 -15.36 -11.15
CA ARG A 171 30.81 -16.46 -11.30
C ARG A 171 29.60 -16.29 -10.39
N ALA A 172 28.51 -16.97 -10.74
CA ALA A 172 27.35 -17.10 -9.88
C ALA A 172 27.67 -18.00 -8.65
N PRO A 173 27.02 -17.75 -7.50
CA PRO A 173 27.20 -18.57 -6.31
C PRO A 173 26.66 -19.99 -6.52
N ARG A 174 27.48 -20.99 -6.14
CA ARG A 174 27.23 -22.42 -6.21
C ARG A 174 26.55 -22.90 -4.92
N GLY A 175 25.39 -23.55 -5.08
CA GLY A 175 24.62 -24.09 -3.97
C GLY A 175 23.97 -23.04 -3.07
N LEU A 176 23.16 -23.51 -2.12
CA LEU A 176 22.41 -22.65 -1.20
C LEU A 176 23.32 -22.04 -0.12
N ARG A 177 24.33 -22.78 0.35
CA ARG A 177 25.24 -22.35 1.41
C ARG A 177 26.07 -21.12 1.00
N GLU A 178 26.68 -21.14 -0.18
CA GLU A 178 27.45 -19.99 -0.70
C GLU A 178 26.52 -18.77 -0.90
N ARG A 179 25.30 -18.97 -1.41
CA ARG A 179 24.30 -17.89 -1.55
C ARG A 179 23.94 -17.22 -0.23
N VAL A 180 23.77 -17.99 0.84
CA VAL A 180 23.42 -17.46 2.16
C VAL A 180 24.59 -16.70 2.76
N MET A 181 25.80 -17.28 2.71
CA MET A 181 27.02 -16.65 3.23
C MET A 181 27.30 -15.32 2.53
N LEU A 182 27.19 -15.28 1.20
CA LEU A 182 27.35 -14.05 0.42
C LEU A 182 26.26 -13.03 0.71
N ARG A 183 25.01 -13.45 0.90
CA ARG A 183 23.93 -12.52 1.33
C ARG A 183 24.27 -11.90 2.68
N ARG A 184 24.71 -12.69 3.66
CA ARG A 184 25.12 -12.21 4.99
C ARG A 184 26.23 -11.16 4.90
N GLU A 185 27.28 -11.42 4.13
CA GLU A 185 28.35 -10.43 3.91
C GLU A 185 27.83 -9.13 3.29
N SER A 186 26.87 -9.22 2.36
CA SER A 186 26.23 -8.03 1.77
C SER A 186 25.57 -7.18 2.83
N LEU A 187 24.82 -7.85 3.70
CA LEU A 187 24.02 -7.20 4.72
C LEU A 187 24.95 -6.48 5.68
N ILE A 188 26.00 -7.16 6.17
CA ILE A 188 26.97 -6.56 7.08
C ILE A 188 27.62 -5.30 6.46
N ALA A 189 27.99 -5.35 5.17
CA ALA A 189 28.58 -4.20 4.48
C ALA A 189 27.60 -3.01 4.36
N VAL A 190 26.35 -3.27 3.97
CA VAL A 190 25.33 -2.22 3.85
C VAL A 190 24.94 -1.66 5.23
N PHE A 191 24.85 -2.51 6.26
CA PHE A 191 24.55 -2.08 7.62
C PHE A 191 25.66 -1.22 8.21
N SER A 192 26.93 -1.55 8.00
CA SER A 192 28.03 -0.71 8.48
C SER A 192 28.06 0.65 7.78
N GLY A 193 27.76 0.69 6.47
CA GLY A 193 27.56 1.93 5.73
C GLY A 193 26.39 2.76 6.27
N ALA A 194 25.28 2.10 6.61
CA ALA A 194 24.11 2.74 7.21
C ALA A 194 24.43 3.39 8.57
N ILE A 195 25.14 2.69 9.45
CA ILE A 195 25.53 3.23 10.78
C ILE A 195 26.37 4.49 10.62
N ARG A 196 27.43 4.44 9.80
CA ARG A 196 28.28 5.62 9.54
C ARG A 196 27.49 6.80 9.02
N ARG A 197 26.51 6.55 8.14
CA ARG A 197 25.67 7.60 7.58
C ARG A 197 24.72 8.20 8.61
N VAL A 198 24.17 7.37 9.50
CA VAL A 198 23.35 7.82 10.63
C VAL A 198 24.17 8.71 11.56
N GLU A 199 25.39 8.29 11.93
CA GLU A 199 26.31 9.10 12.77
C GLU A 199 26.65 10.44 12.13
N GLN A 200 27.02 10.44 10.84
CA GLN A 200 27.32 11.67 10.10
C GLN A 200 26.10 12.60 10.01
N THR A 201 24.92 12.04 9.78
CA THR A 201 23.67 12.82 9.68
C THR A 201 23.26 13.37 11.03
N ALA A 202 23.40 12.58 12.10
CA ALA A 202 23.15 13.02 13.47
C ALA A 202 24.10 14.16 13.88
N GLY A 203 25.40 14.01 13.66
CA GLY A 203 26.38 15.07 13.93
C GLY A 203 26.09 16.35 13.14
N ALA A 204 25.71 16.24 11.87
CA ALA A 204 25.29 17.39 11.06
C ALA A 204 23.98 18.03 11.54
N MET A 205 23.06 17.23 12.09
CA MET A 205 21.80 17.71 12.67
C MET A 205 22.04 18.45 13.98
N GLU A 206 22.89 17.92 14.86
CA GLU A 206 23.29 18.55 16.11
C GLU A 206 23.99 19.89 15.86
N ALA A 207 24.94 19.93 14.92
CA ALA A 207 25.61 21.17 14.51
C ALA A 207 24.63 22.25 13.98
N LYS A 208 23.50 21.83 13.40
CA LYS A 208 22.42 22.73 12.93
C LYS A 208 21.36 23.03 14.01
N GLY A 209 21.61 22.66 15.27
CA GLY A 209 20.67 22.87 16.38
C GLY A 209 19.36 22.08 16.25
N PHE A 210 19.39 20.90 15.62
CA PHE A 210 18.23 20.00 15.62
C PHE A 210 17.95 19.54 17.04
N GLY A 211 16.78 19.91 17.59
CA GLY A 211 16.52 19.65 19.01
C GLY A 211 16.33 20.91 19.86
N ALA A 212 16.87 22.05 19.42
CA ALA A 212 17.00 23.25 20.24
C ALA A 212 15.66 23.95 20.57
N TYR A 213 14.64 23.80 19.72
CA TYR A 213 13.34 24.44 19.88
C TYR A 213 12.22 23.40 19.89
N SER A 214 11.13 23.72 20.60
CA SER A 214 9.93 22.86 20.68
C SER A 214 9.14 22.85 19.37
N SER A 215 9.20 23.93 18.58
CA SER A 215 8.53 24.09 17.30
C SER A 215 9.52 24.28 16.15
N ARG A 216 9.09 23.92 14.93
CA ARG A 216 9.87 24.01 13.69
C ARG A 216 8.97 24.54 12.58
N THR A 217 9.56 25.28 11.65
CA THR A 217 8.96 25.66 10.37
C THR A 217 9.21 24.57 9.32
N TYR A 218 8.24 24.35 8.43
CA TYR A 218 8.31 23.33 7.40
C TYR A 218 8.49 23.99 6.03
N LEU A 219 9.53 23.59 5.27
CA LEU A 219 9.78 24.13 3.93
C LEU A 219 8.74 23.66 2.91
N ARG A 220 8.30 22.41 3.02
CA ARG A 220 7.25 21.82 2.17
C ARG A 220 5.99 21.69 2.99
N GLU A 221 4.97 22.45 2.61
CA GLU A 221 3.63 22.32 3.18
C GLU A 221 2.74 21.54 2.22
N VAL A 222 2.19 20.42 2.68
CA VAL A 222 1.10 19.75 1.99
C VAL A 222 -0.20 20.34 2.55
N ARG A 223 -0.82 21.23 1.76
CA ARG A 223 -2.07 21.90 2.13
C ARG A 223 -3.24 21.14 1.52
N ILE A 224 -4.23 20.86 2.37
CA ILE A 224 -5.48 20.27 1.90
C ILE A 224 -6.24 21.28 1.06
N GLU A 225 -6.26 21.07 -0.26
CA GLU A 225 -7.04 21.90 -1.15
C GLU A 225 -8.54 21.66 -0.95
N ARG A 226 -9.38 22.60 -1.36
CA ARG A 226 -10.86 22.46 -1.26
C ARG A 226 -11.36 21.17 -1.93
N SER A 227 -10.70 20.76 -3.02
CA SER A 227 -10.95 19.49 -3.71
C SER A 227 -10.73 18.27 -2.81
N GLY A 228 -9.72 18.29 -1.94
CA GLY A 228 -9.44 17.24 -0.96
C GLY A 228 -10.53 17.11 0.10
N TYR A 229 -11.06 18.23 0.61
CA TYR A 229 -12.18 18.21 1.56
C TYR A 229 -13.48 17.70 0.93
N VAL A 230 -13.78 18.11 -0.31
CA VAL A 230 -14.96 17.63 -1.03
C VAL A 230 -14.90 16.11 -1.21
N ILE A 231 -13.76 15.57 -1.64
CA ILE A 231 -13.61 14.11 -1.82
C ILE A 231 -13.78 13.37 -0.50
N MET A 232 -13.15 13.86 0.57
CA MET A 232 -13.29 13.26 1.90
C MET A 232 -14.75 13.25 2.37
N LEU A 233 -15.47 14.36 2.20
CA LEU A 233 -16.88 14.45 2.56
C LEU A 233 -17.72 13.51 1.71
N THR A 234 -17.56 13.54 0.39
CA THR A 234 -18.32 12.69 -0.53
C THR A 234 -18.09 11.21 -0.30
N SER A 235 -16.86 10.77 0.00
CA SER A 235 -16.57 9.36 0.27
C SER A 235 -17.24 8.88 1.56
N VAL A 236 -17.25 9.71 2.60
CA VAL A 236 -17.89 9.38 3.89
C VAL A 236 -19.42 9.39 3.74
N VAL A 237 -19.98 10.43 3.11
CA VAL A 237 -21.43 10.53 2.89
C VAL A 237 -21.94 9.36 2.06
N LEU A 238 -21.26 9.05 0.95
CA LEU A 238 -21.63 7.95 0.07
C LEU A 238 -21.52 6.60 0.80
N ALA A 239 -20.47 6.41 1.62
CA ALA A 239 -20.35 5.23 2.45
C ALA A 239 -21.50 5.10 3.47
N SER A 240 -21.82 6.18 4.18
CA SER A 240 -22.91 6.19 5.16
C SER A 240 -24.28 5.96 4.52
N ALA A 241 -24.57 6.60 3.39
CA ALA A 241 -25.83 6.43 2.68
C ALA A 241 -26.02 4.98 2.24
N MET A 242 -24.98 4.39 1.65
CA MET A 242 -24.97 2.99 1.21
C MET A 242 -25.01 1.96 2.34
N MET A 243 -24.66 2.34 3.57
CA MET A 243 -24.84 1.50 4.76
C MET A 243 -26.27 1.59 5.31
N MET A 244 -26.94 2.73 5.13
CA MET A 244 -28.32 2.91 5.60
C MET A 244 -29.36 2.21 4.72
N PHE A 245 -29.00 1.87 3.48
CA PHE A 245 -29.80 1.07 2.55
C PHE A 245 -29.36 -0.40 2.56
#